data_AF-A0A3M9ZNZ3-F1
#
_entry.id   AF-A0A3M9ZNZ3-F1
#
_cell.length_a   1.000
_cell.length_b   1.000
_cell.length_c   1.000
_cell.angle_alpha   90.00
_cell.angle_beta   90.00
_cell.angle_gamma   90.00
#
_symmetry.space_group_name_H-M   'P 1'
#
loop_
_entity.id
_entity.type
_entity.pdbx_description
1 polymer ?
#
loop_
_entity_poly.entity_id
_entity_poly.type
_entity_poly.pdbx_seq_one_letter_code
_entity_poly.pdbx_strand_id
1 'polypeptide(L)'
;MDDDGARERDQEWLDPAPGQAPAQRPEGPRHHAKVGYSMILVAASLAVIGVLHLSIGEEVLYADQIQRAQTANYESCAESGFGEGCEKYMPFVTYERCVADLDLESPECRRYTTWVESEIFEGCRSARDSTSPECARYAGLY
;
A
#
# COMPACT_ATOMS: atom_id res chain seq x y z
N MET A 1 10.45 -37.15 18.51
CA MET A 1 11.40 -37.47 17.42
C MET A 1 10.49 -37.95 16.32
N ASP A 2 9.95 -37.01 15.55
CA ASP A 2 8.94 -37.27 14.52
C ASP A 2 9.25 -36.30 13.39
N ASP A 3 10.21 -36.67 12.54
CA ASP A 3 10.70 -35.88 11.39
C ASP A 3 10.87 -36.77 10.14
N ASP A 4 10.12 -37.87 10.05
CA ASP A 4 10.24 -38.83 8.94
C ASP A 4 9.18 -38.63 7.84
N GLY A 5 8.11 -37.87 8.11
CA GLY A 5 6.98 -37.71 7.17
C GLY A 5 7.19 -36.71 6.02
N ALA A 6 8.22 -35.85 6.11
CA ALA A 6 8.48 -34.85 5.08
C ALA A 6 9.30 -35.41 3.89
N ARG A 7 10.12 -36.44 4.12
CA ARG A 7 11.09 -36.92 3.13
C ARG A 7 10.47 -37.75 1.99
N GLU A 8 9.31 -38.37 2.21
CA GLU A 8 8.68 -39.26 1.21
C GLU A 8 7.90 -38.52 0.13
N ARG A 9 7.25 -37.38 0.44
CA ARG A 9 6.46 -36.65 -0.57
C ARG A 9 7.30 -35.93 -1.62
N ASP A 10 8.54 -35.61 -1.30
CA ASP A 10 9.43 -34.90 -2.23
C ASP A 10 10.07 -35.87 -3.24
N GLN A 11 10.24 -37.14 -2.84
CA GLN A 11 10.88 -38.17 -3.66
C GLN A 11 9.97 -38.61 -4.82
N GLU A 12 8.65 -38.69 -4.61
CA GLU A 12 7.68 -39.11 -5.64
C GLU A 12 7.57 -38.14 -6.82
N TRP A 13 7.85 -36.84 -6.60
CA TRP A 13 7.88 -35.85 -7.68
C TRP A 13 9.21 -35.79 -8.45
N LEU A 14 10.27 -36.41 -7.92
CA LEU A 14 11.62 -36.35 -8.49
C LEU A 14 11.98 -37.57 -9.34
N ASP A 15 11.21 -38.65 -9.25
CA ASP A 15 11.46 -39.85 -10.04
C ASP A 15 10.69 -39.80 -11.38
N PRO A 16 11.39 -39.85 -12.54
CA PRO A 16 10.72 -39.88 -13.83
C PRO A 16 9.98 -41.22 -14.02
N ALA A 17 8.76 -41.15 -14.55
CA ALA A 17 7.91 -42.32 -14.78
C ALA A 17 8.63 -43.45 -15.56
N PRO A 18 8.41 -44.73 -15.21
CA PRO A 18 9.09 -45.86 -15.85
C PRO A 18 8.76 -45.91 -17.34
N GLY A 19 9.76 -45.68 -18.18
CA GLY A 19 9.64 -45.62 -19.64
C GLY A 19 10.23 -44.35 -20.27
N GLN A 20 10.61 -43.35 -19.48
CA GLN A 20 11.33 -42.18 -19.99
C GLN A 20 12.84 -42.45 -20.01
N ALA A 21 13.39 -42.63 -21.22
CA ALA A 21 14.83 -42.62 -21.42
C ALA A 21 15.42 -41.30 -20.88
N PRO A 22 16.63 -41.30 -20.27
CA PRO A 22 17.26 -40.07 -19.83
C PRO A 22 17.37 -39.13 -21.03
N ALA A 23 16.82 -37.92 -20.87
CA ALA A 23 16.91 -36.89 -21.89
C ALA A 23 18.41 -36.67 -22.22
N GLN A 24 18.82 -37.16 -23.39
CA GLN A 24 20.14 -36.90 -23.94
C GLN A 24 20.31 -35.38 -23.97
N ARG A 25 21.28 -34.84 -23.21
CA ARG A 25 21.62 -33.41 -23.30
C ARG A 25 22.24 -33.20 -24.69
N PRO A 26 21.59 -32.49 -25.63
CA PRO A 26 22.25 -32.18 -26.87
C PRO A 26 23.37 -31.18 -26.57
N GLU A 27 24.62 -31.60 -26.70
CA GLU A 27 25.75 -30.69 -26.76
C GLU A 27 25.71 -29.95 -28.10
N GLY A 28 24.84 -28.93 -28.16
CA GLY A 28 24.70 -27.99 -29.27
C GLY A 28 25.37 -26.64 -28.94
N PRO A 29 25.74 -25.84 -29.95
CA PRO A 29 26.49 -24.60 -29.76
C PRO A 29 25.73 -23.67 -28.82
N ARG A 30 26.33 -23.36 -27.67
CA ARG A 30 25.74 -22.49 -26.67
C ARG A 30 25.71 -21.06 -27.20
N HIS A 31 24.56 -20.62 -27.70
CA HIS A 31 24.29 -19.23 -28.07
C HIS A 31 24.21 -18.32 -26.82
N HIS A 32 25.35 -18.11 -26.16
CA HIS A 32 25.48 -17.20 -25.01
C HIS A 32 25.41 -15.70 -25.40
N ALA A 33 25.31 -15.37 -26.69
CA ALA A 33 25.26 -13.99 -27.15
C ALA A 33 23.88 -13.32 -26.98
N LYS A 34 22.77 -14.07 -26.98
CA LYS A 34 21.42 -13.50 -26.88
C LYS A 34 21.06 -12.99 -25.48
N VAL A 35 21.69 -13.52 -24.43
CA VAL A 35 21.47 -13.04 -23.05
C VAL A 35 22.12 -11.68 -22.76
N GLY A 36 23.01 -11.19 -23.64
CA GLY A 36 23.65 -9.88 -23.48
C GLY A 36 22.73 -8.70 -23.82
N TYR A 37 21.84 -8.87 -24.80
CA TYR A 37 20.97 -7.77 -25.26
C TYR A 37 19.92 -7.35 -24.23
N SER A 38 19.41 -8.30 -23.43
CA SER A 38 18.50 -7.97 -22.33
C SER A 38 19.20 -7.14 -21.27
N MET A 39 20.44 -7.48 -20.90
CA MET A 39 21.22 -6.70 -19.94
C MET A 39 21.58 -5.32 -20.46
N ILE A 40 21.87 -5.18 -21.75
CA ILE A 40 22.11 -3.86 -22.36
C ILE A 40 20.85 -3.00 -22.34
N LEU A 41 19.67 -3.57 -22.67
CA LEU A 41 18.41 -2.83 -22.62
C LEU A 41 18.03 -2.40 -21.20
N VAL A 42 18.24 -3.26 -20.21
CA VAL A 42 17.99 -2.91 -18.80
C VAL A 42 18.94 -1.81 -18.35
N ALA A 43 20.24 -1.94 -18.65
CA ALA A 43 21.23 -0.92 -18.32
C ALA A 43 20.93 0.42 -19.01
N ALA A 44 20.52 0.40 -20.28
CA ALA A 44 20.12 1.59 -21.01
C ALA A 44 18.86 2.25 -20.42
N SER A 45 17.86 1.46 -20.03
CA SER A 45 16.65 1.97 -19.36
C SER A 45 16.99 2.67 -18.04
N LEU A 46 17.80 2.02 -17.19
CA LEU A 46 18.25 2.60 -15.93
C LEU A 46 19.12 3.85 -16.13
N ALA A 47 19.97 3.88 -17.16
CA ALA A 47 20.75 5.06 -17.50
C ALA A 47 19.87 6.24 -17.91
N VAL A 48 18.82 6.01 -18.72
CA VAL A 48 17.86 7.05 -19.12
C VAL A 48 17.13 7.59 -17.89
N ILE A 49 16.62 6.72 -17.02
CA ILE A 49 15.95 7.13 -15.78
C ILE A 49 16.91 7.91 -14.87
N GLY A 50 18.17 7.49 -14.76
CA GLY A 50 19.19 8.21 -14.00
C GLY A 50 19.49 9.61 -14.54
N VAL A 51 19.58 9.77 -15.87
CA VAL A 51 19.76 11.07 -16.51
C VAL A 51 18.54 11.97 -16.31
N LEU A 52 17.32 11.41 -16.43
CA LEU A 52 16.10 12.15 -16.15
C LEU A 52 16.07 12.66 -14.71
N HIS A 53 16.44 11.83 -13.72
CA HIS A 53 16.54 12.26 -12.33
C HIS A 53 17.55 13.37 -12.09
N LEU A 54 18.72 13.33 -12.74
CA LEU A 54 19.70 14.42 -12.65
C LEU A 54 19.18 15.71 -13.31
N SER A 55 18.44 15.59 -14.42
CA SER A 55 17.89 16.74 -15.13
C SER A 55 16.70 17.41 -14.41
N ILE A 56 15.93 16.65 -13.61
CA ILE A 56 14.76 17.14 -12.86
C ILE A 56 15.17 17.55 -11.41
N GLY A 57 16.46 17.49 -11.08
CA GLY A 57 16.98 17.68 -9.71
C GLY A 57 16.59 19.00 -9.01
N GLU A 58 16.35 20.08 -9.76
CA GLU A 58 15.91 21.35 -9.17
C GLU A 58 14.44 21.31 -8.70
N GLU A 59 13.56 20.62 -9.43
CA GLU A 59 12.12 20.55 -9.14
C GLU A 59 11.83 19.64 -7.94
N VAL A 60 12.64 18.61 -7.69
CA VAL A 60 12.45 17.71 -6.52
C VAL A 60 12.84 18.40 -5.20
N LEU A 61 13.85 19.27 -5.22
CA LEU A 61 14.21 20.11 -4.06
C LEU A 61 13.15 21.17 -3.82
N TYR A 62 12.55 21.71 -4.87
CA TYR A 62 11.42 22.62 -4.77
C TYR A 62 10.18 21.95 -4.15
N ALA A 63 9.89 20.69 -4.53
CA ALA A 63 8.80 19.92 -3.93
C ALA A 63 9.01 19.65 -2.42
N ASP A 64 10.22 19.29 -2.00
CA ASP A 64 10.54 19.11 -0.57
C ASP A 64 10.39 20.42 0.21
N GLN A 65 10.88 21.55 -0.34
CA GLN A 65 10.70 22.85 0.29
C GLN A 65 9.23 23.26 0.42
N ILE A 66 8.40 23.01 -0.61
CA ILE A 66 6.96 23.27 -0.53
C ILE A 66 6.31 22.40 0.54
N GLN A 67 6.65 21.12 0.63
CA GLN A 67 6.08 20.23 1.63
C GLN A 67 6.38 20.74 3.04
N ARG A 68 7.64 21.08 3.33
CA ARG A 68 8.03 21.65 4.64
C ARG A 68 7.32 22.97 4.93
N ALA A 69 7.19 23.85 3.94
CA ALA A 69 6.49 25.11 4.10
C ALA A 69 4.99 24.91 4.41
N GLN A 70 4.34 23.93 3.78
CA GLN A 70 2.93 23.62 4.07
C GLN A 70 2.77 22.97 5.45
N THR A 71 3.70 22.11 5.88
CA THR A 71 3.70 21.58 7.25
C THR A 71 3.85 22.68 8.28
N ALA A 72 4.81 23.60 8.10
CA ALA A 72 5.00 24.72 9.01
C ALA A 72 3.77 25.66 9.06
N ASN A 73 3.11 25.86 7.93
CA ASN A 73 1.87 26.64 7.87
C ASN A 73 0.70 25.93 8.57
N TYR A 74 0.58 24.60 8.42
CA TYR A 74 -0.39 23.80 9.15
C TYR A 74 -0.16 23.85 10.66
N GLU A 75 1.08 23.72 11.12
CA GLU A 75 1.43 23.81 12.55
C GLU A 75 1.07 25.17 13.14
N SER A 76 1.40 26.26 12.43
CA SER A 76 0.99 27.61 12.83
C SER A 76 -0.53 27.79 12.88
N CYS A 77 -1.25 27.16 11.95
CA CYS A 77 -2.71 27.10 11.99
C CYS A 77 -3.24 26.29 13.18
N ALA A 78 -2.60 25.17 13.53
CA ALA A 78 -2.99 24.35 14.67
C ALA A 78 -2.80 25.11 16.00
N GLU A 79 -1.70 25.84 16.17
CA GLU A 79 -1.44 26.66 17.37
C GLU A 79 -2.46 27.78 17.56
N SER A 80 -2.99 28.34 16.48
CA SER A 80 -4.02 29.39 16.50
C SER A 80 -5.45 28.85 16.55
N GLY A 81 -5.63 27.52 16.55
CA GLY A 81 -6.94 26.88 16.57
C GLY A 81 -7.69 26.97 15.24
N PHE A 82 -6.97 26.99 14.12
CA PHE A 82 -7.49 27.10 12.76
C PHE A 82 -8.35 28.36 12.54
N GLY A 83 -7.77 29.51 12.85
CA GLY A 83 -8.37 30.84 12.63
C GLY A 83 -8.33 31.32 11.17
N GLU A 84 -8.34 32.65 11.00
CA GLU A 84 -8.35 33.31 9.68
C GLU A 84 -7.09 32.96 8.87
N GLY A 85 -7.26 32.52 7.62
CA GLY A 85 -6.18 32.10 6.72
C GLY A 85 -5.88 30.58 6.72
N CYS A 86 -6.60 29.79 7.52
CA CYS A 86 -6.45 28.34 7.64
C CYS A 86 -7.59 27.56 6.98
N GLU A 87 -8.45 28.22 6.20
CA GLU A 87 -9.68 27.66 5.62
C GLU A 87 -9.41 26.47 4.69
N LYS A 88 -8.22 26.45 4.07
CA LYS A 88 -7.76 25.33 3.25
C LYS A 88 -7.69 24.02 4.03
N TYR A 89 -7.37 24.07 5.33
CA TYR A 89 -7.22 22.88 6.17
C TYR A 89 -8.51 22.47 6.87
N MET A 90 -9.47 23.39 7.01
CA MET A 90 -10.74 23.13 7.70
C MET A 90 -11.47 21.86 7.25
N PRO A 91 -11.58 21.55 5.93
CA PRO A 91 -12.23 20.31 5.51
C PRO A 91 -11.57 19.05 6.07
N PHE A 92 -10.24 19.03 6.20
CA PHE A 92 -9.47 17.90 6.72
C PHE A 92 -9.62 17.79 8.24
N VAL A 93 -9.53 18.92 8.96
CA VAL A 93 -9.71 18.96 10.41
C VAL A 93 -11.12 18.54 10.80
N THR A 94 -12.14 19.05 10.09
CA THR A 94 -13.53 18.63 10.30
C THR A 94 -13.69 17.13 10.02
N TYR A 95 -13.12 16.63 8.93
CA TYR A 95 -13.16 15.20 8.61
C TYR A 95 -12.55 14.33 9.73
N GLU A 96 -11.34 14.66 10.17
CA GLU A 96 -10.64 13.93 11.23
C GLU A 96 -11.44 13.95 12.53
N ARG A 97 -12.02 15.08 12.89
CA ARG A 97 -12.89 15.19 14.06
C ARG A 97 -14.12 14.30 13.94
N CYS A 98 -14.83 14.34 12.80
CA CYS A 98 -16.01 13.53 12.58
C CYS A 98 -15.71 12.03 12.66
N VAL A 99 -14.56 11.60 12.14
CA VAL A 99 -14.11 10.21 12.22
C VAL A 99 -13.71 9.83 13.65
N ALA A 100 -12.97 10.69 14.34
CA ALA A 100 -12.54 10.42 15.72
C ALA A 100 -13.72 10.33 16.71
N ASP A 101 -14.72 11.21 16.54
CA ASP A 101 -15.91 11.27 17.39
C ASP A 101 -17.00 10.27 16.96
N LEU A 102 -16.80 9.54 15.85
CA LEU A 102 -17.80 8.66 15.22
C LEU A 102 -19.15 9.35 14.98
N ASP A 103 -19.10 10.65 14.62
CA ASP A 103 -20.29 11.50 14.59
C ASP A 103 -21.03 11.42 13.24
N LEU A 104 -22.25 10.88 13.29
CA LEU A 104 -23.18 10.78 12.16
C LEU A 104 -24.30 11.82 12.17
N GLU A 105 -24.51 12.50 13.30
CA GLU A 105 -25.70 13.32 13.53
C GLU A 105 -25.42 14.81 13.29
N SER A 106 -24.18 15.25 13.51
CA SER A 106 -23.82 16.66 13.35
C SER A 106 -23.91 17.13 11.90
N PRO A 107 -24.42 18.36 11.67
CA PRO A 107 -24.57 18.91 10.32
C PRO A 107 -23.22 19.11 9.62
N GLU A 108 -22.14 19.42 10.34
CA GLU A 108 -20.79 19.48 9.79
C GLU A 108 -20.26 18.13 9.29
N CYS A 109 -20.67 17.02 9.91
CA CYS A 109 -20.19 15.67 9.59
C CYS A 109 -20.97 14.97 8.48
N ARG A 110 -22.12 15.52 8.07
CA ARG A 110 -22.99 14.94 7.03
C ARG A 110 -22.28 14.68 5.70
N ARG A 111 -21.27 15.48 5.35
CA ARG A 111 -20.48 15.28 4.13
C ARG A 111 -19.61 14.02 4.22
N TYR A 112 -19.21 13.64 5.42
CA TYR A 112 -18.25 12.58 5.71
C TYR A 112 -18.89 11.31 6.26
N THR A 113 -20.23 11.28 6.39
CA THR A 113 -20.99 10.15 6.94
C THR A 113 -20.57 8.80 6.37
N THR A 114 -20.33 8.68 5.06
CA THR A 114 -19.91 7.40 4.46
C THR A 114 -18.57 6.89 5.03
N TRP A 115 -17.62 7.79 5.28
CA TRP A 115 -16.33 7.42 5.87
C TRP A 115 -16.46 7.10 7.36
N VAL A 116 -17.26 7.87 8.08
CA VAL A 116 -17.54 7.61 9.50
C VAL A 116 -18.25 6.26 9.67
N GLU A 117 -19.26 5.96 8.84
CA GLU A 117 -19.96 4.67 8.83
C GLU A 117 -19.00 3.50 8.51
N SER A 118 -18.00 3.69 7.63
CA SER A 118 -17.00 2.64 7.38
C SER A 118 -16.12 2.38 8.60
N GLU A 119 -15.69 3.41 9.31
CA GLU A 119 -14.86 3.29 10.51
C GLU A 119 -15.65 2.62 11.66
N ILE A 120 -16.92 3.01 11.86
CA ILE A 120 -17.82 2.34 12.79
C ILE A 120 -17.95 0.86 12.41
N PHE A 121 -18.23 0.56 11.14
CA PHE A 121 -18.39 -0.81 10.67
C PHE A 121 -17.14 -1.67 10.90
N GLU A 122 -15.95 -1.15 10.58
CA GLU A 122 -14.67 -1.84 10.80
C GLU A 122 -14.37 -2.04 12.30
N GLY A 123 -14.66 -1.02 13.12
CA GLY A 123 -14.58 -1.12 14.58
C GLY A 123 -15.47 -2.22 15.14
N CYS A 124 -16.76 -2.21 14.77
CA CYS A 124 -17.73 -3.22 15.18
C CYS A 124 -17.34 -4.64 14.72
N ARG A 125 -16.91 -4.77 13.45
CA ARG A 125 -16.49 -6.05 12.87
C ARG A 125 -15.26 -6.61 13.58
N SER A 126 -14.25 -5.78 13.84
CA SER A 126 -13.00 -6.19 14.49
C SER A 126 -13.21 -6.59 15.94
N ALA A 127 -14.07 -5.86 16.66
CA ALA A 127 -14.44 -6.16 18.04
C ALA A 127 -15.44 -7.31 18.18
N ARG A 128 -16.11 -7.72 17.09
CA ARG A 128 -17.30 -8.60 17.10
C ARG A 128 -18.36 -8.11 18.11
N ASP A 129 -18.51 -6.80 18.19
CA ASP A 129 -19.49 -6.18 19.08
C ASP A 129 -20.81 -6.00 18.34
N SER A 130 -21.87 -6.60 18.88
CA SER A 130 -23.26 -6.43 18.43
C SER A 130 -24.14 -5.77 19.50
N THR A 131 -23.55 -5.44 20.64
CA THR A 131 -24.25 -4.96 21.84
C THR A 131 -24.18 -3.45 22.02
N SER A 132 -23.16 -2.78 21.49
CA SER A 132 -23.12 -1.31 21.51
C SER A 132 -24.19 -0.71 20.58
N PRO A 133 -24.75 0.45 20.94
CA PRO A 133 -25.79 1.11 20.16
C PRO A 133 -25.31 1.49 18.76
N GLU A 134 -24.03 1.87 18.62
CA GLU A 134 -23.34 2.16 17.35
C GLU A 134 -23.36 0.93 16.42
N CYS A 135 -23.02 -0.24 16.96
CA CYS A 135 -22.89 -1.49 16.21
C CYS A 135 -24.22 -2.23 16.00
N ALA A 136 -25.25 -1.90 16.76
CA ALA A 136 -26.57 -2.53 16.67
C ALA A 136 -27.16 -2.44 15.25
N ARG A 137 -26.88 -1.34 14.53
CA ARG A 137 -27.31 -1.16 13.12
C ARG A 137 -26.68 -2.19 12.17
N TYR A 138 -25.53 -2.73 12.53
CA TYR A 138 -24.75 -3.65 11.71
C TYR A 138 -24.77 -5.10 12.22
N ALA A 139 -25.42 -5.37 13.35
CA ALA A 139 -25.43 -6.67 14.05
C ALA A 139 -25.92 -7.90 13.25
N GLY A 140 -26.46 -7.71 12.04
CA GLY A 140 -26.87 -8.78 11.12
C GLY A 140 -25.98 -8.98 9.88
N LEU A 141 -24.88 -8.25 9.75
CA LEU A 141 -23.95 -8.31 8.60
C LEU A 141 -22.68 -9.14 8.88
N TYR A 142 -22.59 -9.76 10.06
CA TYR A 142 -21.41 -10.48 10.55
C TYR A 142 -21.69 -11.97 10.74
#